data_AF-A0A2N8KMY4-F1
#
_entry.id   AF-A0A2N8KMY4-F1
#
_cell.length_a   1.000
_cell.length_b   1.000
_cell.length_c   1.000
_cell.angle_alpha   90.00
_cell.angle_beta   90.00
_cell.angle_gamma   90.00
#
_symmetry.space_group_name_H-M   'P 1'
#
loop_
_entity.id
_entity.type
_entity.pdbx_description
1 polymer ?
#
loop_
_entity_poly.entity_id
_entity_poly.type
_entity_poly.pdbx_seq_one_letter_code
_entity_poly.pdbx_strand_id
1 'polypeptide(L)'
;MGSALAAGPTDINEIRRQSMAKDFVLATLKDPDSAKFRNQKSFCGEVNSKNSFGGYTGFKRFIAAGKDLVVFEGDKSLARGAFQEAWGEFCK
;
A
#
# COMPACT_ATOMS: atom_id res chain seq x y z
N MET A 1 -7.54 34.26 -20.16
CA MET A 1 -6.54 33.94 -19.12
C MET A 1 -7.27 33.15 -18.05
N GLY A 2 -7.46 31.84 -18.18
CA GLY A 2 -6.42 30.83 -18.04
C GLY A 2 -6.43 30.34 -16.59
N SER A 3 -7.31 29.39 -16.26
CA SER A 3 -7.17 28.61 -15.04
C SER A 3 -7.72 27.20 -15.29
N ALA A 4 -6.79 26.28 -15.56
CA ALA A 4 -7.06 24.87 -15.64
C ALA A 4 -7.06 24.29 -14.21
N LEU A 5 -8.23 23.86 -13.75
CA LEU A 5 -8.38 22.98 -12.58
C LEU A 5 -9.23 21.79 -13.01
N ALA A 6 -8.65 20.95 -13.86
CA ALA A 6 -9.17 19.61 -14.10
C ALA A 6 -8.62 18.68 -13.03
N ALA A 7 -9.30 18.60 -11.90
CA ALA A 7 -9.25 17.46 -11.00
C ALA A 7 -10.68 17.21 -10.54
N GLY A 8 -11.42 16.42 -11.33
CA GLY A 8 -12.73 15.92 -10.92
C GLY A 8 -12.65 15.16 -9.60
N PRO A 9 -13.78 14.91 -8.92
CA PRO A 9 -13.78 14.19 -7.65
C PRO A 9 -13.10 12.84 -7.86
N THR A 10 -11.98 12.61 -7.18
CA THR A 10 -11.37 11.29 -7.07
C THR A 10 -12.46 10.31 -6.70
N ASP A 11 -12.74 9.37 -7.60
CA ASP A 11 -13.79 8.36 -7.48
C ASP A 11 -13.97 7.92 -6.02
N ILE A 12 -15.17 8.11 -5.45
CA ILE A 12 -15.43 7.77 -4.04
C ILE A 12 -15.10 6.31 -3.73
N ASN A 13 -15.20 5.44 -4.74
CA ASN A 13 -14.81 4.04 -4.63
C ASN A 13 -13.28 3.90 -4.51
N GLU A 14 -12.50 4.76 -5.16
CA GLU A 14 -11.05 4.81 -5.04
C GLU A 14 -10.61 5.23 -3.64
N ILE A 15 -11.19 6.32 -3.11
CA ILE A 15 -10.93 6.74 -1.72
C ILE A 15 -11.25 5.59 -0.76
N ARG A 16 -12.39 4.92 -0.96
CA ARG A 16 -12.80 3.78 -0.13
C ARG A 16 -11.81 2.62 -0.23
N ARG A 17 -11.40 2.23 -1.44
CA ARG A 17 -10.41 1.16 -1.66
C ARG A 17 -9.08 1.48 -0.99
N GLN A 18 -8.61 2.71 -1.13
CA GLN A 18 -7.37 3.15 -0.50
C GLN A 18 -7.47 3.14 1.04
N SER A 19 -8.59 3.58 1.59
CA SER A 19 -8.82 3.51 3.04
C SER A 19 -8.78 2.07 3.54
N MET A 20 -9.51 1.17 2.88
CA MET A 20 -9.54 -0.25 3.27
C MET A 20 -8.15 -0.89 3.16
N ALA A 21 -7.41 -0.59 2.09
CA ALA A 21 -6.06 -1.09 1.91
C ALA A 21 -5.11 -0.63 3.03
N LYS A 22 -5.23 0.63 3.48
CA LYS A 22 -4.48 1.13 4.64
C LYS A 22 -4.84 0.35 5.90
N ASP A 23 -6.13 0.16 6.17
CA ASP A 23 -6.58 -0.55 7.36
C ASP A 23 -6.03 -1.98 7.42
N PHE A 24 -6.04 -2.68 6.28
CA PHE A 24 -5.49 -4.03 6.18
C PHE A 24 -3.97 -4.03 6.41
N VAL A 25 -3.25 -3.09 5.79
CA VAL A 25 -1.79 -2.98 5.99
C VAL A 25 -1.47 -2.67 7.44
N LEU A 26 -2.14 -1.68 8.05
CA LEU A 26 -1.94 -1.28 9.44
C LEU A 26 -2.09 -2.46 10.41
N ALA A 27 -3.09 -3.33 10.19
CA ALA A 27 -3.30 -4.53 11.00
C ALA A 27 -2.11 -5.53 10.98
N THR A 28 -1.23 -5.44 9.98
CA THR A 28 -0.05 -6.32 9.85
C THR A 28 1.26 -5.70 10.33
N LEU A 29 1.30 -4.38 10.56
CA LEU A 29 2.53 -3.68 10.97
C LEU A 29 2.83 -3.86 12.46
N LYS A 30 4.12 -3.74 12.82
CA LYS A 30 4.55 -3.77 14.23
C LYS A 30 4.19 -2.50 14.99
N ASP A 31 4.25 -1.36 14.32
CA ASP A 31 3.88 -0.04 14.84
C ASP A 31 2.97 0.65 13.81
N PRO A 32 1.65 0.43 13.87
CA PRO A 32 0.70 0.99 12.91
C PRO A 32 0.62 2.52 13.00
N ASP A 33 0.76 3.11 14.19
CA ASP A 33 0.65 4.56 14.38
C ASP A 33 1.82 5.32 13.72
N SER A 34 2.96 4.65 13.55
CA SER A 34 4.11 5.19 12.82
C SER A 34 4.01 5.09 11.30
N ALA A 35 2.98 4.43 10.76
CA ALA A 35 2.92 4.08 9.35
C ALA A 35 2.80 5.31 8.44
N LYS A 36 3.66 5.36 7.42
CA LYS A 36 3.65 6.36 6.37
C LYS A 36 3.36 5.69 5.05
N PHE A 37 2.29 6.11 4.39
CA PHE A 37 1.87 5.60 3.08
C PHE A 37 2.25 6.59 1.98
N ARG A 38 2.67 6.09 0.82
CA ARG A 38 2.90 6.89 -0.39
C ARG A 38 2.59 6.08 -1.66
N ASN A 39 2.45 6.78 -2.79
CA ASN A 39 2.22 6.19 -4.12
C ASN A 39 1.08 5.16 -4.13
N GLN A 40 0.02 5.44 -3.36
CA GLN A 40 -1.09 4.51 -3.21
C GLN A 40 -2.10 4.67 -4.35
N LYS A 41 -2.49 3.55 -4.94
CA LYS A 41 -3.55 3.42 -5.94
C LYS A 41 -4.33 2.16 -5.61
N SER A 42 -5.62 2.32 -5.32
CA SER A 42 -6.54 1.26 -4.95
C SER A 42 -5.95 0.44 -3.79
N PHE A 43 -5.66 -0.84 -4.03
CA PHE A 43 -5.12 -1.78 -3.05
C PHE A 43 -3.60 -1.90 -3.03
N CYS A 44 -2.90 -1.13 -3.87
CA CYS A 44 -1.45 -1.18 -3.98
C CYS A 44 -0.82 0.14 -3.54
N GLY A 45 0.39 0.07 -3.00
CA GLY A 45 1.14 1.27 -2.65
C GLY A 45 2.44 0.93 -1.93
N GLU A 46 3.01 1.94 -1.28
CA GLU A 46 4.19 1.78 -0.46
C GLU A 46 3.91 2.21 0.98
N VAL A 47 4.44 1.45 1.93
CA VAL A 47 4.35 1.75 3.37
C VAL A 47 5.72 1.69 4.03
N ASN A 48 5.95 2.57 4.99
CA ASN A 48 7.10 2.54 5.88
C ASN A 48 6.60 2.71 7.32
N SER A 49 6.96 1.78 8.21
CA SER A 49 6.64 1.83 9.64
C SER A 49 7.86 1.46 10.47
N LYS A 50 7.83 1.82 11.75
CA LYS A 50 8.87 1.43 12.69
C LYS A 50 8.84 -0.08 12.92
N ASN A 51 10.03 -0.67 12.98
CA ASN A 51 10.22 -2.05 13.41
C ASN A 51 10.20 -2.15 14.95
N SER A 52 10.38 -3.36 15.48
CA SER A 52 10.41 -3.61 16.94
C SER A 52 11.55 -2.91 17.69
N PHE A 53 12.52 -2.31 16.98
CA PHE A 53 13.61 -1.51 17.54
C PHE A 53 13.34 0.01 17.44
N GLY A 54 12.16 0.42 16.98
CA GLY A 54 11.74 1.82 16.87
C GLY A 54 12.27 2.55 15.64
N GLY A 55 12.96 1.87 14.73
CA GLY A 55 13.56 2.46 13.52
C GLY A 55 12.76 2.19 12.25
N TYR A 56 12.77 3.14 11.31
CA TYR A 56 12.23 2.94 9.96
C TYR A 56 13.24 2.19 9.08
N THR A 57 12.77 1.19 8.34
CA THR A 57 13.63 0.40 7.43
C THR A 57 13.53 0.82 5.96
N GLY A 58 12.74 1.86 5.68
CA GLY A 58 12.46 2.32 4.31
C GLY A 58 11.09 1.86 3.82
N PHE A 59 10.62 2.49 2.74
CA PHE A 59 9.35 2.17 2.11
C PHE A 59 9.43 0.82 1.42
N LYS A 60 8.39 0.00 1.63
CA LYS A 60 8.20 -1.28 0.97
C LYS A 60 6.88 -1.29 0.24
N ARG A 61 6.84 -1.90 -0.94
CA ARG A 61 5.61 -2.09 -1.69
C ARG A 61 4.71 -3.10 -0.99
N PHE A 62 3.41 -2.86 -1.02
CA PHE A 62 2.38 -3.76 -0.50
C PHE A 62 1.27 -3.97 -1.53
N ILE A 63 0.65 -5.14 -1.47
CA ILE A 63 -0.58 -5.48 -2.20
C ILE A 63 -1.61 -5.95 -1.16
N ALA A 64 -2.69 -5.20 -0.98
CA ALA A 64 -3.75 -5.50 -0.02
C ALA A 64 -4.96 -6.13 -0.72
N ALA A 65 -4.89 -7.42 -1.03
CA ALA A 65 -5.97 -8.13 -1.73
C ALA A 65 -7.19 -8.44 -0.83
N GLY A 66 -7.07 -8.30 0.48
CA GLY A 66 -8.17 -8.46 1.44
C GLY A 66 -7.71 -8.28 2.89
N LYS A 67 -8.65 -8.37 3.83
CA LYS A 67 -8.41 -8.15 5.27
C LYS A 67 -7.27 -9.01 5.83
N ASP A 68 -7.22 -10.27 5.40
CA ASP A 68 -6.23 -11.25 5.85
C ASP A 68 -5.20 -11.59 4.74
N LEU A 69 -5.22 -10.84 3.64
CA LEU A 69 -4.35 -11.07 2.48
C LEU A 69 -3.64 -9.76 2.11
N VAL A 70 -2.63 -9.43 2.91
CA VAL A 70 -1.69 -8.35 2.64
C VAL A 70 -0.32 -8.95 2.39
N VAL A 71 0.25 -8.62 1.24
CA VAL A 71 1.54 -9.16 0.81
C VAL A 71 2.54 -8.02 0.68
N PHE A 72 3.72 -8.20 1.25
CA PHE A 72 4.80 -7.21 1.18
C PHE A 72 5.91 -7.63 0.22
N GLU A 73 6.56 -6.64 -0.38
CA GLU A 73 7.77 -6.86 -1.13
C GLU A 73 8.86 -7.51 -0.25
N GLY A 74 9.40 -8.63 -0.73
CA GLY A 74 10.42 -9.39 -0.02
C GLY A 74 9.87 -10.37 1.03
N ASP A 75 8.55 -10.62 1.06
CA ASP A 75 7.99 -11.71 1.84
C ASP A 75 8.59 -13.06 1.37
N LYS A 76 9.21 -13.76 2.31
CA LYS A 76 9.92 -15.03 2.07
C LYS A 76 8.96 -16.21 1.90
N SER A 77 7.69 -16.03 2.25
CA SER A 77 6.64 -17.04 2.12
C SER A 77 6.16 -17.18 0.67
N LEU A 78 6.48 -16.22 -0.18
CA LEU A 78 6.13 -16.23 -1.60
C LEU A 78 7.17 -16.96 -2.43
N ALA A 79 6.73 -17.58 -3.52
CA ALA A 79 7.64 -18.06 -4.56
C ALA A 79 8.49 -16.90 -5.11
N ARG A 80 9.74 -17.21 -5.48
CA ARG A 80 10.66 -16.20 -6.03
C ARG A 80 10.04 -15.52 -7.24
N GLY A 81 9.89 -14.19 -7.18
CA GLY A 81 9.33 -13.39 -8.26
C GLY A 81 7.80 -13.24 -8.24
N ALA A 82 7.06 -14.05 -7.47
CA ALA A 82 5.60 -14.00 -7.42
C ALA A 82 5.06 -12.63 -7.02
N PHE A 83 5.74 -11.92 -6.12
CA PHE A 83 5.38 -10.55 -5.77
C PHE A 83 5.47 -9.61 -6.99
N GLN A 84 6.54 -9.71 -7.79
CA GLN A 84 6.73 -8.82 -8.95
C GLN A 84 5.72 -9.13 -10.06
N GLU A 85 5.35 -10.40 -10.21
CA GLU A 85 4.30 -10.83 -11.13
C GLU A 85 2.94 -10.26 -10.72
N ALA A 86 2.51 -10.49 -9.47
CA ALA A 86 1.27 -9.93 -8.93
C ALA A 86 1.25 -8.39 -8.99
N TRP A 87 2.37 -7.73 -8.66
CA TRP A 87 2.49 -6.29 -8.79
C TRP A 87 2.31 -5.83 -10.24
N GLY A 88 2.90 -6.56 -11.20
CA GLY A 88 2.83 -6.25 -12.62
C GLY A 88 1.43 -6.44 -13.22
N GLU A 89 0.63 -7.33 -12.65
CA GLU A 89 -0.74 -7.62 -13.08
C GLU A 89 -1.77 -6.67 -12.42
N PHE A 90 -1.63 -6.42 -11.11
CA PHE A 90 -2.68 -5.74 -10.34
C PHE A 90 -2.37 -4.28 -9.95
N CYS A 91 -1.10 -3.86 -10.01
CA CYS A 91 -0.65 -2.60 -9.39
C CYS A 91 0.01 -1.60 -10.36
N LYS A 92 -0.14 -1.80 -11.68
CA LYS A 92 0.33 -0.84 -12.70
C LYS A 92 -0.65 0.30 -12.93
#